data_AF-A0A1J3GIW8-F1
#
_entry.id   AF-A0A1J3GIW8-F1
#
_cell.length_a   1.000
_cell.length_b   1.000
_cell.length_c   1.000
_cell.angle_alpha   90.00
_cell.angle_beta   90.00
_cell.angle_gamma   90.00
#
_symmetry.space_group_name_H-M   'P 1'
#
loop_
_entity.id
_entity.type
_entity.pdbx_description
1 polymer ?
#
loop_
_entity_poly.entity_id
_entity_poly.type
_entity_poly.pdbx_seq_one_letter_code
_entity_poly.pdbx_strand_id
1 'polypeptide(L)'
;RRSLCKPKVDVPSSFVGLVLENCELPFANHGHVVLGDPSPILLYPISSSEVRCLVDIPGRKLPPIANGEMAKYLKTEVAPQVPTEVREAFISAVDKGNIRTMPNRSMPADPVLTPGALLLGDA
;
A
#
# COMPACT_ATOMS: atom_id res chain seq x y z
N ARG A 1 -11.62 -3.93 -21.41
CA ARG A 1 -10.93 -2.62 -21.33
C ARG A 1 -10.62 -1.97 -22.67
N ARG A 2 -9.53 -2.34 -23.37
CA ARG A 2 -8.92 -1.50 -24.44
C ARG A 2 -9.85 -1.16 -25.61
N SER A 3 -10.83 -2.01 -25.91
CA SER A 3 -11.85 -1.80 -26.95
C SER A 3 -13.19 -1.25 -26.41
N LEU A 4 -13.40 -1.28 -25.09
CA LEU A 4 -14.67 -0.95 -24.43
C LEU A 4 -14.60 0.39 -23.66
N CYS A 5 -13.42 1.02 -23.60
CA CYS A 5 -13.21 2.33 -23.00
C CYS A 5 -12.00 3.01 -23.66
N LYS A 6 -11.82 4.31 -23.43
CA LYS A 6 -10.60 5.05 -23.78
C LYS A 6 -9.73 5.19 -22.53
N PRO A 7 -8.83 4.23 -22.25
CA PRO A 7 -8.16 4.20 -20.96
C PRO A 7 -7.13 5.32 -20.85
N LYS A 8 -7.30 6.19 -19.83
CA LYS A 8 -6.27 7.14 -19.37
C LYS A 8 -5.78 6.66 -18.02
N VAL A 9 -4.73 5.83 -18.04
CA VAL A 9 -4.18 5.24 -16.81
C VAL A 9 -3.00 6.06 -16.35
N ASP A 10 -3.08 6.57 -15.14
CA ASP A 10 -1.95 7.18 -14.44
C ASP A 10 -1.57 6.35 -13.21
N VAL A 11 -0.30 6.43 -12.83
CA VAL A 11 0.27 5.74 -11.66
C VAL A 11 1.01 6.77 -10.80
N PRO A 12 0.29 7.52 -9.97
CA PRO A 12 0.89 8.56 -9.12
C PRO A 12 1.81 8.01 -8.04
N SER A 13 1.53 6.83 -7.51
CA SER A 13 2.28 6.21 -6.41
C SER A 13 2.17 4.68 -6.43
N SER A 14 2.81 4.02 -5.49
CA SER A 14 2.61 2.59 -5.23
C SER A 14 2.54 2.32 -3.73
N PHE A 15 1.69 1.39 -3.34
CA PHE A 15 1.69 0.84 -2.00
C PHE A 15 2.76 -0.23 -1.83
N VAL A 16 3.46 -0.15 -0.70
CA VAL A 16 4.30 -1.21 -0.16
C VAL A 16 3.55 -1.84 1.01
N GLY A 17 3.16 -3.11 0.83
CA GLY A 17 2.36 -3.86 1.79
C GLY A 17 3.19 -4.78 2.67
N LEU A 18 2.91 -4.72 3.97
CA LEU A 18 3.43 -5.61 5.00
C LEU A 18 2.26 -6.22 5.79
N VAL A 19 2.52 -7.35 6.45
CA VAL A 19 1.64 -7.91 7.49
C VAL A 19 2.40 -7.84 8.80
N LEU A 20 1.85 -7.12 9.77
CA LEU A 20 2.39 -7.00 11.11
C LEU A 20 1.70 -8.04 11.99
N GLU A 21 2.49 -8.74 12.78
CA GLU A 21 2.01 -9.75 13.73
C GLU A 21 2.34 -9.28 15.15
N ASN A 22 1.56 -9.75 16.13
CA ASN A 22 1.82 -9.51 17.56
C ASN A 22 1.90 -8.03 17.95
N CYS A 23 1.07 -7.17 17.35
CA CYS A 23 0.93 -5.77 17.75
C CYS A 23 -0.54 -5.37 17.90
N GLU A 24 -0.80 -4.43 18.81
CA GLU A 24 -2.11 -3.82 18.98
C GLU A 24 -2.10 -2.40 18.41
N LEU A 25 -3.16 -2.05 17.69
CA LEU A 25 -3.35 -0.68 17.21
C LEU A 25 -3.88 0.20 18.36
N PRO A 26 -3.55 1.51 18.38
CA PRO A 26 -3.93 2.41 19.48
C PRO A 26 -5.44 2.48 19.79
N PHE A 27 -6.28 2.20 18.79
CA PHE A 27 -7.74 2.18 18.93
C PHE A 27 -8.30 0.92 18.30
N ALA A 28 -8.94 0.07 19.11
CA ALA A 28 -9.57 -1.16 18.63
C ALA A 28 -10.69 -0.85 17.62
N ASN A 29 -10.87 -1.72 16.62
CA ASN A 29 -11.91 -1.64 15.58
C ASN A 29 -11.86 -0.39 14.67
N HIS A 30 -10.73 0.32 14.65
CA HIS A 30 -10.51 1.46 13.75
C HIS A 30 -9.37 1.16 12.78
N GLY A 31 -9.48 1.68 11.56
CA GLY A 31 -8.33 1.84 10.69
C GLY A 31 -7.57 3.12 11.08
N HIS A 32 -6.25 3.10 10.92
CA HIS A 32 -5.38 4.22 11.26
C HIS A 32 -4.71 4.73 10.00
N VAL A 33 -4.68 6.05 9.88
CA VAL A 33 -3.93 6.76 8.86
C VAL A 33 -2.85 7.56 9.57
N VAL A 34 -1.60 7.24 9.31
CA VAL A 34 -0.45 8.01 9.77
C VAL A 34 -0.10 9.00 8.68
N LEU A 35 -0.12 10.29 9.03
CA LEU A 35 0.29 11.37 8.14
C LEU A 35 1.81 11.45 8.11
N GLY A 36 2.43 10.54 7.36
CA GLY A 36 3.88 10.53 7.13
C GLY A 36 4.30 11.57 6.09
N ASP A 37 5.59 11.91 6.12
CA ASP A 37 6.29 12.70 5.11
C ASP A 37 7.10 11.75 4.22
N PRO A 38 6.90 11.75 2.88
CA PRO A 38 6.00 12.61 2.10
C PRO A 38 4.58 12.06 1.91
N SER A 39 4.27 10.87 2.41
CA SER A 39 3.06 10.14 2.02
C SER A 39 2.48 9.31 3.17
N PRO A 40 1.17 9.02 3.15
CA PRO A 40 0.49 8.39 4.27
C PRO A 40 0.84 6.91 4.43
N ILE A 41 0.70 6.42 5.66
CA ILE A 41 0.77 4.99 6.00
C ILE A 41 -0.60 4.56 6.51
N LEU A 42 -1.15 3.48 5.94
CA LEU A 42 -2.41 2.90 6.36
C LEU A 42 -2.16 1.67 7.21
N LEU A 43 -2.87 1.57 8.34
CA LEU A 43 -2.85 0.42 9.23
C LEU A 43 -4.29 -0.02 9.52
N TYR A 44 -4.57 -1.32 9.40
CA TYR A 44 -5.88 -1.85 9.79
C TYR A 44 -5.79 -3.35 10.10
N PRO A 45 -6.57 -3.84 11.08
CA PRO A 45 -6.61 -5.27 11.38
C PRO A 45 -7.23 -6.04 10.21
N ILE A 46 -6.63 -7.17 9.84
CA ILE A 46 -7.15 -8.10 8.83
C ILE A 46 -7.52 -9.46 9.42
N SER A 47 -7.05 -9.76 10.63
CA SER A 47 -7.46 -10.91 11.42
C SER A 47 -7.29 -10.58 12.92
N SER A 48 -7.52 -11.56 13.80
CA SER A 48 -7.32 -11.41 15.25
C SER A 48 -5.85 -11.28 15.64
N SER A 49 -4.91 -11.59 14.75
CA SER A 49 -3.46 -11.59 15.03
C SER A 49 -2.63 -10.80 14.01
N GLU A 50 -3.26 -10.27 12.96
CA GLU A 50 -2.56 -9.63 11.86
C GLU A 50 -3.13 -8.24 11.57
N VAL A 51 -2.22 -7.30 11.39
CA VAL A 51 -2.50 -5.94 10.95
C VAL A 51 -1.87 -5.72 9.57
N ARG A 52 -2.67 -5.29 8.61
CA ARG A 52 -2.16 -4.82 7.32
C ARG A 52 -1.51 -3.46 7.52
N CYS A 53 -0.29 -3.31 7.02
CA CYS A 53 0.38 -2.03 6.87
C CYS A 53 0.59 -1.74 5.37
N LEU A 54 0.19 -0.56 4.90
CA LEU A 54 0.42 -0.08 3.55
C LEU A 54 1.14 1.27 3.61
N VAL A 55 2.37 1.32 3.11
CA VAL A 55 3.14 2.55 2.98
C VAL A 55 2.95 3.07 1.56
N ASP A 56 2.41 4.28 1.39
CA ASP A 56 2.38 4.92 0.08
C ASP A 56 3.76 5.49 -0.25
N ILE A 57 4.29 5.13 -1.41
CA ILE A 57 5.54 5.70 -1.94
C ILE A 57 5.22 6.46 -3.23
N PRO A 58 5.40 7.78 -3.26
CA PRO A 58 5.06 8.59 -4.42
C PRO A 58 6.05 8.34 -5.56
N GLY A 59 5.55 8.50 -6.79
CA GLY A 59 6.35 8.36 -7.99
C GLY A 59 6.36 6.96 -8.60
N ARG A 60 7.06 6.85 -9.74
CA ARG A 60 7.05 5.63 -10.58
C ARG A 60 8.15 4.62 -10.23
N LYS A 61 9.20 5.06 -9.52
CA LYS A 61 10.36 4.22 -9.19
C LYS A 61 10.34 3.92 -7.71
N LEU A 62 10.25 2.64 -7.39
CA LEU A 62 10.39 2.14 -6.04
C LEU A 62 11.85 1.73 -5.77
N PRO A 63 12.32 1.86 -4.52
CA PRO A 63 13.55 1.19 -4.10
C PRO A 63 13.48 -0.31 -4.44
N PRO A 64 14.52 -0.91 -5.01
CA PRO A 64 14.51 -2.33 -5.32
C PRO A 64 14.39 -3.19 -4.06
N ILE A 65 13.58 -4.25 -4.12
CA ILE A 65 13.44 -5.21 -3.01
C ILE A 65 14.63 -6.17 -3.00
N ALA A 66 15.06 -6.62 -4.19
CA ALA A 66 16.05 -7.70 -4.35
C ALA A 66 17.43 -7.40 -3.74
N ASN A 67 17.82 -6.12 -3.61
CA ASN A 67 19.08 -5.70 -3.02
C ASN A 67 18.94 -5.14 -1.60
N GLY A 68 17.74 -5.21 -1.00
CA GLY A 68 17.47 -4.72 0.36
C GLY A 68 17.30 -3.21 0.49
N GLU A 69 17.36 -2.42 -0.59
CA GLU A 69 17.13 -0.96 -0.52
C GLU A 69 15.73 -0.62 0.00
N MET A 70 14.71 -1.40 -0.40
CA MET A 70 13.36 -1.25 0.15
C MET A 70 13.33 -1.48 1.66
N ALA A 71 13.95 -2.55 2.15
CA ALA A 71 14.00 -2.84 3.58
C ALA A 71 14.74 -1.73 4.35
N LYS A 72 15.84 -1.21 3.78
CA LYS A 72 16.57 -0.06 4.33
C LYS A 72 15.68 1.17 4.40
N TYR A 73 15.02 1.55 3.30
CA TYR A 73 14.10 2.69 3.23
C TYR A 73 12.99 2.60 4.28
N LEU A 74 12.35 1.43 4.40
CA LEU A 74 11.28 1.21 5.38
C LEU A 74 11.81 1.38 6.82
N LYS A 75 13.03 0.91 7.12
CA LYS A 75 13.60 1.04 8.48
C LYS A 75 14.11 2.44 8.79
N THR A 76 14.72 3.14 7.83
CA THR A 76 15.37 4.44 8.10
C THR A 76 14.41 5.61 7.95
N GLU A 77 13.55 5.59 6.94
CA GLU A 77 12.68 6.73 6.62
C GLU A 77 11.26 6.54 7.19
N VAL A 78 10.73 5.32 7.15
CA VAL A 78 9.31 5.07 7.47
C VAL A 78 9.11 4.68 8.93
N ALA A 79 9.89 3.75 9.47
CA ALA A 79 9.74 3.25 10.84
C ALA A 79 9.76 4.35 11.93
N PRO A 80 10.56 5.44 11.84
CA PRO A 80 10.51 6.52 12.81
C PRO A 80 9.16 7.25 12.86
N GLN A 81 8.42 7.24 11.75
CA GLN A 81 7.13 7.92 11.59
C GLN A 81 5.94 7.02 11.99
N VAL A 82 6.18 5.71 12.14
CA VAL A 82 5.17 4.75 12.60
C VAL A 82 4.94 4.89 14.12
N PRO A 83 3.69 4.76 14.62
CA PRO A 83 3.40 4.76 16.06
C PRO A 83 4.29 3.79 16.81
N THR A 84 4.77 4.21 17.98
CA THR A 84 5.73 3.44 18.78
C THR A 84 5.20 2.04 19.12
N GLU A 85 3.89 1.93 19.33
CA GLU A 85 3.17 0.70 19.69
C GLU A 85 3.28 -0.40 18.62
N VAL A 86 3.44 -0.04 17.35
CA VAL A 86 3.52 -1.00 16.23
C VAL A 86 4.87 -0.99 15.52
N ARG A 87 5.80 -0.13 15.96
CA ARG A 87 7.11 0.05 15.33
C ARG A 87 7.98 -1.20 15.36
N GLU A 88 7.98 -1.93 16.46
CA GLU A 88 8.74 -3.18 16.58
C GLU A 88 8.21 -4.24 15.61
N ALA A 89 6.88 -4.43 15.58
CA ALA A 89 6.23 -5.35 14.64
C ALA A 89 6.46 -4.95 13.18
N PHE A 90 6.48 -3.64 12.89
CA PHE A 90 6.86 -3.10 11.59
C PHE A 90 8.28 -3.51 11.18
N ILE A 91 9.27 -3.27 12.05
CA ILE A 91 10.67 -3.64 11.77
C ILE A 91 10.80 -5.15 11.58
N SER A 92 10.17 -5.95 12.45
CA SER A 92 10.14 -7.41 12.35
C SER A 92 9.55 -7.89 11.01
N ALA A 93 8.44 -7.30 10.57
CA ALA A 93 7.83 -7.64 9.28
C ALA A 93 8.74 -7.30 8.09
N VAL A 94 9.48 -6.20 8.16
CA VAL A 94 10.49 -5.84 7.16
C VAL A 94 11.64 -6.86 7.15
N ASP A 95 12.11 -7.29 8.32
CA ASP A 95 13.17 -8.30 8.46
C ASP A 95 12.77 -9.68 7.93
N LYS A 96 11.51 -10.07 8.07
CA LYS A 96 10.97 -11.29 7.47
C LYS A 96 10.98 -11.27 5.93
N GLY A 97 11.04 -10.09 5.30
CA GLY A 97 11.23 -9.94 3.85
C GLY A 97 10.00 -10.17 2.98
N ASN A 98 8.82 -10.40 3.57
CA ASN A 98 7.56 -10.62 2.83
C ASN A 98 6.93 -9.30 2.32
N ILE A 99 7.74 -8.48 1.65
CA ILE A 99 7.37 -7.16 1.13
C ILE A 99 6.67 -7.33 -0.22
N ARG A 100 5.46 -6.78 -0.37
CA ARG A 100 4.73 -6.76 -1.65
C ARG A 100 4.51 -5.33 -2.12
N THR A 101 4.57 -5.09 -3.42
CA THR A 101 4.30 -3.77 -4.01
C THR A 101 3.11 -3.84 -4.95
N MET A 102 2.30 -2.78 -4.93
CA MET A 102 1.15 -2.62 -5.83
C MET A 102 1.07 -1.18 -6.33
N PRO A 103 0.98 -0.93 -7.64
CA PRO A 103 0.80 0.42 -8.16
C PRO A 103 -0.60 0.96 -7.82
N ASN A 104 -0.66 2.20 -7.34
CA ASN A 104 -1.91 2.93 -7.17
C ASN A 104 -2.29 3.53 -8.52
N ARG A 105 -3.32 2.97 -9.16
CA ARG A 105 -3.74 3.36 -10.51
C ARG A 105 -4.94 4.29 -10.43
N SER A 106 -4.85 5.42 -11.12
CA SER A 106 -6.00 6.27 -11.40
C SER A 106 -6.44 6.05 -12.85
N MET A 107 -7.73 5.76 -13.04
CA MET A 107 -8.34 5.73 -14.36
C MET A 107 -9.78 6.25 -14.29
N PRO A 108 -10.05 7.45 -14.83
CA PRO A 108 -11.41 7.93 -14.99
C PRO A 108 -12.23 7.01 -15.90
N ALA A 109 -13.53 6.88 -15.60
CA ALA A 109 -14.46 6.13 -16.44
C ALA A 109 -14.71 6.88 -17.77
N ASP A 110 -14.33 6.27 -18.90
CA ASP A 110 -14.59 6.76 -20.25
C ASP A 110 -15.05 5.60 -21.15
N PRO A 111 -16.26 5.04 -20.92
CA PRO A 111 -16.74 3.84 -21.60
C PRO A 111 -17.16 4.13 -23.05
N VAL A 112 -16.94 3.14 -23.92
CA VAL A 112 -17.45 3.11 -25.29
C VAL A 112 -18.69 2.22 -25.31
N LEU A 113 -19.87 2.80 -25.56
CA LEU A 113 -21.14 2.08 -25.63
C LEU A 113 -21.07 0.99 -26.70
N THR A 114 -21.01 -0.26 -26.24
CA THR A 114 -20.88 -1.44 -27.09
C THR A 114 -22.06 -2.37 -26.80
N PRO A 115 -22.96 -2.62 -27.77
CA PRO A 115 -24.11 -3.50 -27.55
C PRO A 115 -23.69 -4.88 -27.04
N GLY A 116 -24.39 -5.37 -26.02
CA GLY A 116 -24.12 -6.68 -25.41
C GLY A 116 -22.90 -6.72 -24.46
N ALA A 117 -22.26 -5.59 -24.17
CA ALA A 117 -21.11 -5.53 -23.26
C ALA A 117 -21.38 -4.64 -22.04
N LEU A 118 -20.83 -5.04 -20.91
CA LEU A 118 -20.81 -4.27 -19.67
C LEU A 118 -19.39 -4.29 -19.08
N LEU A 119 -18.90 -3.12 -18.67
CA LEU A 119 -17.60 -2.95 -18.02
C LEU A 119 -17.82 -2.52 -16.57
N LEU A 120 -17.36 -3.32 -15.61
CA LEU A 120 -17.54 -3.10 -14.16
C LEU A 120 -16.19 -3.27 -13.43
N GLY A 121 -16.08 -2.65 -12.26
CA GLY A 121 -14.89 -2.71 -11.40
C GLY A 121 -13.66 -2.04 -12.02
N ASP A 122 -12.47 -2.50 -11.62
CA ASP A 122 -11.17 -1.92 -12.02
C ASP A 122 -10.70 -2.30 -13.44
N ALA A 123 -11.61 -2.89 -14.24
CA ALA A 123 -11.35 -3.56 -15.51
C ALA A 123 -11.03 -2.65 -16.70
#